data_AF-A0A7L0XEK0-F1
#
_entry.id   AF-A0A7L0XEK0-F1
#
_cell.length_a   1.000
_cell.length_b   1.000
_cell.length_c   1.000
_cell.angle_alpha   90.00
_cell.angle_beta   90.00
_cell.angle_gamma   90.00
#
_symmetry.space_group_name_H-M   'P 1'
#
loop_
_entity.id
_entity.type
_entity.pdbx_description
1 polymer ?
#
loop_
_entity_poly.entity_id
_entity_poly.type
_entity_poly.pdbx_seq_one_letter_code
_entity_poly.pdbx_strand_id
1 'polypeptide(L)'
;PACLPLQFVSYLGACDRLLKQGYEEGQVEEAMEMFQYSEKKAAEFLHLLAQFNDMGFQQNEIKEVLLLCGNQRERALEELVMK
;
A
#
# COMPACT_ATOMS: atom_id res chain seq x y z
N PRO A 1 -30.80 -9.67 -10.70
CA PRO A 1 -29.79 -9.12 -9.77
C PRO A 1 -28.46 -9.87 -9.90
N ALA A 2 -27.48 -9.27 -10.56
CA ALA A 2 -26.14 -9.84 -10.65
C ALA A 2 -25.46 -9.68 -9.28
N CYS A 3 -25.25 -10.78 -8.56
CA CYS A 3 -24.35 -10.78 -7.41
C CYS A 3 -22.96 -10.41 -7.94
N LEU A 4 -22.42 -9.28 -7.48
CA LEU A 4 -21.03 -8.93 -7.73
C LEU A 4 -20.14 -10.08 -7.20
N PRO A 5 -19.01 -10.40 -7.86
CA PRO A 5 -18.10 -11.41 -7.35
C PRO A 5 -17.69 -11.03 -5.93
N LEU A 6 -17.62 -12.01 -5.01
CA LEU A 6 -17.21 -11.80 -3.60
C LEU A 6 -15.90 -10.99 -3.49
N GLN A 7 -14.99 -11.16 -4.44
CA GLN A 7 -13.74 -10.41 -4.51
C GLN A 7 -13.97 -8.90 -4.71
N PHE A 8 -14.99 -8.51 -5.47
CA PHE A 8 -15.34 -7.11 -5.71
C PHE A 8 -16.00 -6.46 -4.48
N VAL A 9 -16.81 -7.21 -3.75
CA VAL A 9 -17.41 -6.74 -2.48
C VAL A 9 -16.33 -6.57 -1.40
N SER A 10 -15.39 -7.52 -1.33
CA SER A 10 -14.23 -7.42 -0.44
C SER A 10 -13.31 -6.25 -0.80
N TYR A 11 -13.09 -6.01 -2.10
CA TYR A 11 -12.33 -4.87 -2.61
C TYR A 11 -12.93 -3.53 -2.18
N LEU A 12 -14.23 -3.31 -2.46
CA LEU A 12 -14.91 -2.07 -2.09
C LEU A 12 -14.88 -1.82 -0.56
N GLY A 13 -15.05 -2.89 0.22
CA GLY A 13 -14.95 -2.81 1.68
C GLY A 13 -13.53 -2.48 2.17
N ALA A 14 -12.50 -3.02 1.52
CA ALA A 14 -11.11 -2.72 1.83
C ALA A 14 -10.76 -1.26 1.50
N CYS A 15 -11.16 -0.77 0.33
CA CYS A 15 -10.93 0.62 -0.07
C CYS A 15 -11.62 1.59 0.90
N ASP A 16 -12.89 1.35 1.26
CA ASP A 16 -13.62 2.17 2.23
C ASP A 16 -12.91 2.23 3.61
N ARG A 17 -12.36 1.11 4.09
CA ARG A 17 -11.59 1.06 5.34
C ARG A 17 -10.27 1.81 5.26
N LEU A 18 -9.60 1.80 4.11
CA LEU A 18 -8.34 2.53 3.90
C LEU A 18 -8.60 4.04 3.76
N LEU A 19 -9.62 4.43 2.99
CA LEU A 19 -10.04 5.83 2.86
C LEU A 19 -10.42 6.45 4.21
N LYS A 20 -11.13 5.70 5.07
CA LYS A 20 -11.48 6.13 6.44
C LYS A 20 -10.27 6.31 7.36
N GLN A 21 -9.11 5.74 7.02
CA GLN A 21 -7.86 5.98 7.75
C GLN A 21 -7.16 7.28 7.32
N GLY A 22 -7.69 7.98 6.30
CA GLY A 22 -7.14 9.25 5.82
C GLY A 22 -6.21 9.10 4.61
N TYR A 23 -6.10 7.91 4.02
CA TYR A 23 -5.37 7.73 2.77
C TYR A 23 -6.16 8.29 1.59
N GLU A 24 -5.46 8.87 0.62
CA GLU A 24 -6.10 9.39 -0.59
C GLU A 24 -6.54 8.25 -1.51
N GLU A 25 -7.64 8.46 -2.24
CA GLU A 25 -8.22 7.46 -3.15
C GLU A 25 -7.22 6.93 -4.16
N GLY A 26 -6.44 7.81 -4.79
CA GLY A 26 -5.41 7.39 -5.73
C GLY A 26 -4.31 6.52 -5.10
N GLN A 27 -3.95 6.76 -3.83
CA GLN A 27 -2.97 5.93 -3.12
C GLN A 27 -3.54 4.55 -2.79
N VAL A 28 -4.81 4.51 -2.37
CA VAL A 28 -5.51 3.27 -2.05
C VAL A 28 -5.66 2.40 -3.29
N GLU A 29 -6.11 2.98 -4.41
CA GLU A 29 -6.23 2.27 -5.69
C GLU A 29 -4.88 1.72 -6.15
N GLU A 30 -3.85 2.56 -6.16
CA GLU A 30 -2.49 2.15 -6.55
C GLU A 30 -1.96 1.00 -5.68
N ALA A 31 -2.09 1.11 -4.35
CA ALA A 31 -1.66 0.06 -3.44
C ALA A 31 -2.46 -1.24 -3.63
N MET A 32 -3.77 -1.14 -3.85
CA MET A 32 -4.61 -2.31 -4.10
C MET A 32 -4.21 -2.99 -5.41
N GLU A 33 -3.92 -2.24 -6.49
CA GLU A 33 -3.43 -2.80 -7.75
C GLU A 33 -2.08 -3.50 -7.60
N MET A 34 -1.13 -2.83 -6.93
CA MET A 34 0.23 -3.35 -6.70
C MET A 34 0.25 -4.67 -5.92
N PHE A 35 -0.69 -4.85 -4.98
CA PHE A 35 -0.75 -6.02 -4.10
C PHE A 35 -1.88 -7.00 -4.42
N GLN A 36 -2.35 -7.03 -5.67
CA GLN A 36 -3.38 -7.96 -6.16
C GLN A 36 -4.65 -7.92 -5.29
N TYR A 37 -5.07 -6.71 -4.94
CA TYR A 37 -6.27 -6.41 -4.15
C TYR A 37 -6.25 -6.99 -2.72
N SER A 38 -5.06 -7.27 -2.19
CA SER A 38 -4.90 -7.68 -0.80
C SER A 38 -4.94 -6.48 0.13
N GLU A 39 -6.06 -6.30 0.84
CA GLU A 39 -6.22 -5.22 1.84
C GLU A 39 -5.06 -5.17 2.83
N LYS A 40 -4.66 -6.31 3.39
CA LYS A 40 -3.59 -6.39 4.38
C LYS A 40 -2.29 -5.80 3.82
N LYS A 41 -1.89 -6.22 2.62
CA LYS A 41 -0.66 -5.76 1.99
C LYS A 41 -0.75 -4.30 1.54
N ALA A 42 -1.89 -3.88 1.02
CA ALA A 42 -2.12 -2.48 0.64
C ALA A 42 -2.05 -1.56 1.88
N ALA A 43 -2.66 -1.96 2.99
CA ALA A 43 -2.58 -1.23 4.26
C ALA A 43 -1.14 -1.14 4.77
N GLU A 44 -0.40 -2.26 4.77
CA GLU A 44 1.01 -2.30 5.17
C GLU A 44 1.87 -1.39 4.29
N PHE A 45 1.66 -1.42 2.97
CA PHE A 45 2.36 -0.55 2.02
C PHE A 45 2.09 0.92 2.29
N LEU A 46 0.82 1.33 2.41
CA LEU A 46 0.44 2.72 2.65
C LEU A 46 1.02 3.24 3.98
N HIS A 47 1.00 2.39 5.01
CA HIS A 47 1.56 2.74 6.31
C HIS A 47 3.08 2.90 6.29
N LEU A 48 3.80 2.06 5.55
CA LEU A 48 5.25 2.17 5.39
C LEU A 48 5.63 3.34 4.47
N LEU A 49 4.86 3.58 3.40
CA LEU A 49 5.05 4.70 2.50
C LEU A 49 4.96 6.03 3.24
N ALA A 50 3.92 6.21 4.07
CA ALA A 50 3.78 7.39 4.91
C ALA A 50 4.95 7.55 5.89
N GLN A 51 5.31 6.47 6.61
CA GLN A 51 6.41 6.53 7.57
C GLN A 51 7.76 6.89 6.93
N PHE A 52 8.10 6.30 5.78
CA PHE A 52 9.36 6.60 5.12
C PHE A 52 9.33 7.99 4.45
N ASN A 53 8.18 8.45 3.95
CA ASN A 53 8.02 9.83 3.51
C ASN A 53 8.27 10.82 4.67
N ASP A 54 7.74 10.54 5.86
CA ASP A 54 7.97 11.37 7.06
C ASP A 54 9.44 11.39 7.50
N MET A 55 10.21 10.35 7.16
CA MET A 55 11.67 10.31 7.37
C MET A 55 12.46 11.11 6.32
N GLY A 56 11.81 11.59 5.25
CA GLY A 56 12.41 12.40 4.20
C GLY A 56 12.92 11.61 2.99
N PHE A 57 12.62 10.31 2.89
CA PHE A 57 12.94 9.52 1.70
C PHE A 57 12.06 9.93 0.51
N GLN A 58 12.56 9.74 -0.71
CA GLN A 58 11.81 10.06 -1.92
C GLN A 58 10.70 9.04 -2.16
N GLN A 59 9.46 9.52 -2.38
CA GLN A 59 8.29 8.65 -2.54
C GLN A 59 8.49 7.57 -3.61
N ASN A 60 9.04 7.92 -4.77
CA ASN A 60 9.27 6.97 -5.87
C ASN A 60 10.22 5.83 -5.46
N GLU A 61 11.25 6.16 -4.69
CA GLU A 61 12.25 5.22 -4.22
C GLU A 61 11.67 4.29 -3.15
N ILE A 62 10.88 4.85 -2.21
CA ILE A 62 10.15 4.07 -1.22
C ILE A 62 9.25 3.04 -1.90
N LYS A 63 8.48 3.46 -2.91
CA LYS A 63 7.57 2.56 -3.64
C LYS A 63 8.32 1.40 -4.28
N GLU A 64 9.41 1.67 -5.00
CA GLU A 64 10.25 0.64 -5.61
C GLU A 64 10.76 -0.37 -4.57
N VAL A 65 11.34 0.14 -3.48
CA VAL A 65 11.96 -0.70 -2.46
C VAL A 65 10.91 -1.53 -1.70
N LEU A 66 9.74 -0.95 -1.39
CA LEU A 66 8.65 -1.67 -0.75
C LEU A 66 8.12 -2.80 -1.63
N LEU A 67 8.03 -2.60 -2.95
CA LEU A 67 7.66 -3.65 -3.89
C LEU A 67 8.71 -4.76 -3.95
N LEU A 68 10.00 -4.40 -4.01
CA LEU A 68 11.11 -5.36 -4.02
C LEU A 68 11.17 -6.20 -2.73
N CYS A 69 10.93 -5.55 -1.58
CA CYS A 69 11.02 -6.17 -0.27
C CYS A 69 9.71 -6.85 0.16
N GLY A 70 8.62 -6.68 -0.58
CA GLY A 70 7.31 -7.22 -0.24
C GLY A 70 6.77 -6.66 1.08
N ASN A 71 6.88 -5.35 1.29
CA ASN A 71 6.50 -4.64 2.52
C ASN A 71 7.24 -5.06 3.79
N GLN A 72 8.44 -5.65 3.66
CA GLN A 72 9.31 -5.90 4.81
C GLN A 72 9.98 -4.61 5.25
N ARG A 73 9.54 -4.04 6.37
CA ARG A 73 10.03 -2.76 6.90
C ARG A 73 11.55 -2.71 7.05
N GLU A 74 12.13 -3.70 7.73
CA GLU A 74 13.56 -3.68 8.09
C GLU A 74 14.41 -3.73 6.83
N ARG A 75 14.06 -4.63 5.90
CA ARG A 75 14.74 -4.78 4.62
C ARG A 75 14.57 -3.54 3.75
N ALA A 76 13.37 -2.96 3.71
CA ALA A 76 13.13 -1.75 2.94
C ALA A 76 13.91 -0.54 3.48
N LEU A 77 14.01 -0.40 4.80
CA LEU A 77 14.80 0.65 5.42
C LEU A 77 16.30 0.47 5.15
N GLU A 78 16.80 -0.76 5.22
CA GLU A 78 18.20 -1.08 4.88
C GLU A 78 18.53 -0.69 3.44
N GLU A 79 17.69 -1.09 2.48
CA GLU A 79 17.86 -0.74 1.07
C GLU A 79 17.77 0.77 0.82
N LEU A 80 16.87 1.49 1.51
CA LEU A 80 16.71 2.95 1.39
C LEU A 80 17.91 3.74 1.94
N VAL A 81 18.60 3.21 2.96
CA VAL A 81 19.76 3.87 3.58
C VAL A 81 21.07 3.52 2.87
N MET A 82 21.13 2.36 2.21
CA MET A 82 22.33 1.87 1.52
C MET A 82 22.45 2.36 0.07
N LYS A 83 21.37 2.89 -0.51
CA LYS A 83 21.40 3.57 -1.82
C LYS A 83 22.05 4.95 -1.72
#